data_AF-A0A9Q5G9X9-F1
#
_entry.id   AF-A0A9Q5G9X9-F1
#
_cell.length_a   1.000
_cell.length_b   1.000
_cell.length_c   1.000
_cell.angle_alpha   90.00
_cell.angle_beta   90.00
_cell.angle_gamma   90.00
#
_symmetry.space_group_name_H-M   'P 1'
#
loop_
_entity.id
_entity.type
_entity.pdbx_description
1 polymer ?
#
loop_
_entity_poly.entity_id
_entity_poly.type
_entity_poly.pdbx_seq_one_letter_code
_entity_poly.pdbx_strand_id
1 'polypeptide(L)'
;MTVIAEDEHLKLLNRVRTIHMDEGNFEYEEVLQGLYYELENPTVLSVLLIEQIAQGFFWIKRHTQDKESLVHSAMIALVRDYSFSKPGAPKLAPRLSEAIEKGRFSEEYKLFESELNIWKGVTIEELRSKATSDKIDKLKILDDLIHRQVQNLRHLQKSLDAVDFKKRIVKKMDLELERIEAENSKLLIESENA
;
A
#
# COMPACT_ATOMS: atom_id res chain seq x y z
N MET A 1 -28.13 -9.42 21.04
CA MET A 1 -27.68 -8.14 21.65
C MET A 1 -26.27 -7.83 21.16
N THR A 2 -26.09 -7.55 19.86
CA THR A 2 -24.76 -7.45 19.24
C THR A 2 -24.63 -6.26 18.29
N VAL A 3 -25.56 -5.30 18.33
CA VAL A 3 -25.59 -4.16 17.39
C VAL A 3 -25.02 -2.87 18.03
N ILE A 4 -24.78 -2.86 19.34
CA ILE A 4 -24.37 -1.64 20.08
C ILE A 4 -22.84 -1.51 20.19
N ALA A 5 -22.10 -2.62 20.18
CA ALA A 5 -20.64 -2.59 20.32
C ALA A 5 -19.92 -2.13 19.03
N GLU A 6 -20.46 -2.44 17.84
CA GLU A 6 -19.87 -2.02 16.57
C GLU A 6 -19.85 -0.48 16.43
N ASP A 7 -20.90 0.21 16.88
CA ASP A 7 -21.06 1.67 16.70
C ASP A 7 -20.12 2.50 17.60
N GLU A 8 -19.73 1.99 18.78
CA GLU A 8 -18.80 2.69 19.68
C GLU A 8 -17.34 2.56 19.23
N HIS A 9 -16.95 1.37 18.73
CA HIS A 9 -15.64 1.15 18.15
C HIS A 9 -15.44 1.92 16.84
N LEU A 10 -16.46 1.99 15.97
CA LEU A 10 -16.44 2.82 14.75
C LEU A 10 -16.33 4.32 15.05
N LYS A 11 -16.98 4.81 16.12
CA LYS A 11 -16.86 6.21 16.55
C LYS A 11 -15.46 6.55 17.09
N LEU A 12 -14.86 5.66 17.88
CA LEU A 12 -13.47 5.78 18.28
C LEU A 12 -12.52 5.74 17.07
N LEU A 13 -12.81 4.88 16.09
CA LEU A 13 -12.05 4.76 14.86
C LEU A 13 -12.05 6.07 14.06
N ASN A 14 -13.21 6.67 13.83
CA ASN A 14 -13.31 7.95 13.10
C ASN A 14 -12.54 9.07 13.80
N ARG A 15 -12.39 9.00 15.13
CA ARG A 15 -11.60 9.96 15.91
C ARG A 15 -10.09 9.75 15.78
N VAL A 16 -9.65 8.51 15.58
CA VAL A 16 -8.21 8.13 15.54
C VAL A 16 -7.70 7.95 14.11
N ARG A 17 -8.60 7.80 13.12
CA ARG A 17 -8.29 7.63 11.71
C ARG A 17 -7.36 8.75 11.25
N THR A 18 -6.23 8.32 10.71
CA THR A 18 -5.19 9.25 10.23
C THR A 18 -5.46 9.73 8.81
N ILE A 19 -6.32 9.02 8.07
CA ILE A 19 -6.67 9.35 6.70
C ILE A 19 -8.18 9.28 6.53
N HIS A 20 -8.75 10.38 6.04
CA HIS A 20 -10.11 10.47 5.52
C HIS A 20 -9.98 10.71 4.02
N MET A 21 -10.26 9.68 3.20
CA MET A 21 -10.21 9.80 1.74
C MET A 21 -11.61 10.14 1.20
N ASP A 22 -11.70 11.16 0.35
CA ASP A 22 -12.91 11.47 -0.37
C ASP A 22 -13.03 10.57 -1.63
N GLU A 23 -14.15 9.85 -1.70
CA GLU A 23 -14.71 9.08 -2.84
C GLU A 23 -13.94 7.85 -3.40
N GLY A 24 -14.61 6.68 -3.35
CA GLY A 24 -14.41 5.59 -4.32
C GLY A 24 -13.53 4.39 -3.95
N ASN A 25 -13.05 4.28 -2.72
CA ASN A 25 -11.95 3.34 -2.41
C ASN A 25 -12.41 2.03 -1.73
N PHE A 26 -13.27 1.25 -2.41
CA PHE A 26 -13.80 -0.04 -1.92
C PHE A 26 -12.70 -1.01 -1.49
N GLU A 27 -11.60 -1.07 -2.26
CA GLU A 27 -10.49 -1.99 -1.98
C GLU A 27 -9.77 -1.71 -0.66
N TYR A 28 -9.68 -0.44 -0.25
CA TYR A 28 -9.08 -0.07 1.04
C TYR A 28 -9.93 -0.55 2.20
N GLU A 29 -11.25 -0.30 2.14
CA GLU A 29 -12.18 -0.72 3.19
C GLU A 29 -12.31 -2.24 3.26
N GLU A 30 -12.26 -2.94 2.11
CA GLU A 30 -12.26 -4.41 2.06
C GLU A 30 -11.01 -5.01 2.74
N VAL A 31 -9.82 -4.49 2.41
CA VAL A 31 -8.56 -4.92 3.05
C VAL A 31 -8.57 -4.59 4.54
N LEU A 32 -9.08 -3.42 4.93
CA LEU A 32 -9.17 -3.00 6.32
C LEU A 32 -10.12 -3.90 7.13
N GLN A 33 -11.29 -4.22 6.58
CA GLN A 33 -12.25 -5.13 7.22
C GLN A 33 -11.70 -6.55 7.36
N GLY A 34 -11.01 -7.07 6.34
CA GLY A 34 -10.34 -8.37 6.42
C GLY A 34 -9.32 -8.43 7.55
N LEU A 35 -8.49 -7.40 7.68
CA LEU A 35 -7.49 -7.32 8.75
C LEU A 35 -8.10 -7.15 10.15
N TYR A 36 -9.25 -6.46 10.26
CA TYR A 36 -9.96 -6.37 11.54
C TYR A 36 -10.62 -7.69 11.95
N TYR A 37 -11.17 -8.45 11.00
CA TYR A 37 -11.78 -9.74 11.27
C TYR A 37 -10.77 -10.76 11.84
N GLU A 38 -9.51 -10.68 11.42
CA GLU A 38 -8.42 -11.52 11.95
C GLU A 38 -8.05 -11.21 13.40
N LEU A 39 -8.50 -10.06 13.94
CA LEU A 39 -8.16 -9.63 15.27
C LEU A 39 -9.33 -9.85 16.25
N GLU A 40 -9.39 -11.03 16.88
CA GLU A 40 -10.34 -11.32 17.96
C GLU A 40 -10.12 -10.35 19.14
N ASN A 41 -11.03 -9.38 19.29
CA ASN A 41 -11.01 -8.26 20.27
C ASN A 41 -9.84 -7.27 20.10
N PRO A 42 -9.98 -6.28 19.19
CA PRO A 42 -8.87 -5.40 18.88
C PRO A 42 -8.65 -4.30 19.93
N THR A 43 -7.43 -4.24 20.43
CA THR A 43 -6.92 -3.08 21.18
C THR A 43 -6.76 -1.86 20.28
N VAL A 44 -6.82 -0.64 20.82
CA VAL A 44 -6.61 0.61 20.03
C VAL A 44 -5.27 0.60 19.28
N LEU A 45 -4.23 0.03 19.90
CA LEU A 45 -2.91 -0.09 19.28
C LEU A 45 -2.94 -1.02 18.05
N SER A 46 -3.60 -2.17 18.16
CA SER A 46 -3.69 -3.10 17.04
C SER A 46 -4.55 -2.56 15.91
N VAL A 47 -5.58 -1.76 16.22
CA VAL A 47 -6.36 -1.04 15.21
C VAL A 47 -5.49 -0.08 14.39
N LEU A 48 -4.67 0.71 15.07
CA LEU A 48 -3.73 1.65 14.46
C LEU A 48 -2.68 0.94 13.60
N LEU A 49 -2.12 -0.17 14.10
CA LEU A 49 -1.13 -0.96 13.35
C LEU A 49 -1.75 -1.53 12.06
N ILE A 50 -2.95 -2.09 12.14
CA ILE A 50 -3.70 -2.58 10.98
C ILE A 50 -3.96 -1.45 9.97
N GLU A 51 -4.42 -0.28 10.44
CA GLU A 51 -4.69 0.87 9.57
C GLU A 51 -3.42 1.30 8.81
N GLN A 52 -2.29 1.41 9.50
CA GLN A 52 -1.02 1.77 8.89
C GLN A 52 -0.51 0.72 7.89
N ILE A 53 -0.77 -0.57 8.15
CA ILE A 53 -0.47 -1.66 7.21
C ILE A 53 -1.34 -1.55 5.95
N ALA A 54 -2.65 -1.37 6.12
CA ALA A 54 -3.60 -1.19 5.02
C ALA A 54 -3.23 0.04 4.16
N GLN A 55 -2.85 1.15 4.81
CA GLN A 55 -2.33 2.34 4.11
C GLN A 55 -1.08 2.02 3.29
N GLY A 56 -0.15 1.24 3.85
CA GLY A 56 1.04 0.80 3.11
C GLY A 56 0.70 0.03 1.84
N PHE A 57 -0.19 -0.95 1.92
CA PHE A 57 -0.64 -1.70 0.74
C PHE A 57 -1.32 -0.81 -0.30
N PHE A 58 -2.19 0.09 0.15
CA PHE A 58 -2.85 1.04 -0.75
C PHE A 58 -1.84 1.90 -1.52
N TRP A 59 -0.88 2.50 -0.82
CA TRP A 59 0.13 3.36 -1.45
C TRP A 59 1.08 2.57 -2.35
N ILE A 60 1.39 1.30 -2.05
CA ILE A 60 2.15 0.40 -2.95
C ILE A 60 1.40 0.18 -4.27
N LYS A 61 0.11 -0.15 -4.18
CA LYS A 61 -0.71 -0.35 -5.38
C LYS A 61 -0.84 0.94 -6.18
N ARG A 62 -1.13 2.05 -5.50
CA ARG A 62 -1.30 3.37 -6.11
C ARG A 62 -0.03 3.86 -6.80
N HIS A 63 1.13 3.68 -6.18
CA HIS A 63 2.42 4.03 -6.74
C HIS A 63 2.66 3.39 -8.12
N THR A 64 2.27 2.12 -8.28
CA THR A 64 2.41 1.40 -9.56
C THR A 64 1.54 2.04 -10.64
N GLN A 65 0.30 2.38 -10.30
CA GLN A 65 -0.63 3.07 -11.21
C GLN A 65 -0.14 4.49 -11.56
N ASP A 66 0.39 5.23 -10.59
CA ASP A 66 0.88 6.59 -10.79
C ASP A 66 2.13 6.61 -11.68
N LYS A 67 3.06 5.64 -11.54
CA LYS A 67 4.23 5.50 -12.44
C LYS A 67 3.82 5.24 -13.88
N GLU A 68 2.91 4.29 -14.10
CA GLU A 68 2.42 3.98 -15.44
C GLU A 68 1.66 5.18 -16.04
N SER A 69 0.84 5.86 -15.25
CA SER A 69 0.13 7.08 -15.69
C SER A 69 1.09 8.20 -16.08
N LEU A 70 2.16 8.41 -15.31
CA LEU A 70 3.17 9.42 -15.59
C LEU A 70 3.92 9.13 -16.89
N VAL A 71 4.36 7.88 -17.08
CA VAL A 71 5.03 7.45 -18.32
C VAL A 71 4.09 7.58 -19.52
N HIS A 72 2.84 7.11 -19.39
CA HIS A 72 1.83 7.20 -20.43
C HIS A 72 1.55 8.66 -20.85
N SER A 73 1.40 9.58 -19.89
CA SER A 73 1.21 11.00 -20.17
C SER A 73 2.39 11.62 -20.93
N ALA A 74 3.62 11.21 -20.60
CA ALA A 74 4.83 11.68 -21.28
C ALA A 74 4.95 11.09 -22.70
N MET A 75 4.55 9.84 -22.91
CA MET A 75 4.48 9.24 -24.25
C MET A 75 3.49 9.98 -25.15
N ILE A 76 2.30 10.33 -24.63
CA ILE A 76 1.31 11.15 -25.35
C ILE A 76 1.89 12.51 -25.72
N ALA A 77 2.54 13.19 -24.77
CA ALA A 77 3.15 14.50 -25.01
C ALA A 77 4.21 14.43 -26.12
N LEU A 78 5.09 13.42 -26.08
CA LEU A 78 6.06 13.18 -27.13
C LEU A 78 5.37 13.00 -28.48
N VAL A 79 4.40 12.09 -28.60
CA VAL A 79 3.66 11.83 -29.86
C VAL A 79 2.95 13.09 -30.39
N ARG A 80 2.39 13.89 -29.49
CA ARG A 80 1.72 15.14 -29.84
C ARG A 80 2.69 16.16 -30.45
N ASP A 81 3.86 16.36 -29.84
CA ASP A 81 4.88 17.30 -30.35
C ASP A 81 5.31 16.93 -31.78
N TYR A 82 5.34 15.63 -32.12
CA TYR A 82 5.65 15.16 -33.48
C TYR A 82 4.50 15.40 -34.47
N SER A 83 3.24 15.25 -34.04
CA SER A 83 2.07 15.48 -34.90
C SER A 83 1.98 16.94 -35.39
N PHE A 84 2.47 17.90 -34.59
CA PHE A 84 2.57 19.30 -35.00
C PHE A 84 3.73 19.60 -35.97
N SER A 85 4.74 18.73 -36.05
CA SER A 85 5.95 18.96 -36.87
C SER A 85 5.77 18.62 -38.36
N LYS A 86 4.77 17.80 -38.72
CA LYS A 86 4.48 17.42 -40.11
C LYS A 86 3.01 17.69 -40.47
N PRO A 87 2.71 18.64 -41.39
CA PRO A 87 1.36 18.83 -41.91
C PRO A 87 0.83 17.54 -42.54
N GLY A 88 -0.34 17.05 -42.09
CA GLY A 88 -0.95 15.81 -42.59
C GLY A 88 -0.67 14.56 -41.76
N ALA A 89 0.08 14.65 -40.66
CA ALA A 89 0.28 13.52 -39.75
C ALA A 89 -1.06 13.10 -39.09
N PRO A 90 -1.39 11.80 -39.04
CA PRO A 90 -2.57 11.31 -38.35
C PRO A 90 -2.53 11.67 -36.85
N LYS A 91 -3.70 11.80 -36.21
CA LYS A 91 -3.80 12.02 -34.76
C LYS A 91 -3.38 10.75 -34.00
N LEU A 92 -2.07 10.55 -33.88
CA LEU A 92 -1.46 9.37 -33.24
C LEU A 92 -1.60 9.38 -31.71
N ALA A 93 -1.71 10.57 -31.10
CA ALA A 93 -1.81 10.73 -29.64
C ALA A 93 -3.02 10.02 -28.99
N PRO A 94 -4.27 10.20 -29.46
CA PRO A 94 -5.42 9.47 -28.90
C PRO A 94 -5.38 7.96 -29.19
N ARG A 95 -4.82 7.53 -30.33
CA ARG A 95 -4.69 6.11 -30.69
C ARG A 95 -3.64 5.37 -29.87
N LEU A 96 -2.66 6.07 -29.32
CA LEU A 96 -1.67 5.49 -28.42
C LEU A 96 -2.32 4.87 -27.19
N SER A 97 -3.28 5.56 -26.58
CA SER A 97 -3.96 5.06 -25.37
C SER A 97 -4.79 3.81 -25.66
N GLU A 98 -5.52 3.81 -26.77
CA GLU A 98 -6.31 2.66 -27.22
C GLU A 98 -5.41 1.45 -27.53
N ALA A 99 -4.28 1.66 -28.21
CA ALA A 99 -3.32 0.60 -28.50
C ALA A 99 -2.73 0.00 -27.21
N ILE A 100 -2.35 0.84 -26.24
CA ILE A 100 -1.78 0.38 -24.96
C ILE A 100 -2.83 -0.39 -24.14
N GLU A 101 -4.09 0.04 -24.14
CA GLU A 101 -5.18 -0.63 -23.42
C GLU A 101 -5.51 -2.00 -24.00
N LYS A 102 -5.49 -2.16 -25.33
CA LYS A 102 -5.70 -3.45 -26.00
C LYS A 102 -4.54 -4.43 -25.80
N GLY A 103 -3.36 -3.90 -25.48
CA GLY A 103 -2.19 -4.68 -25.10
C GLY A 103 -1.34 -5.16 -26.28
N ARG A 104 -0.10 -5.53 -25.98
CA ARG A 104 0.96 -5.80 -26.99
C ARG A 104 0.66 -6.91 -28.00
N PHE A 105 -0.25 -7.82 -27.65
CA PHE A 105 -0.59 -8.97 -28.50
C PHE A 105 -1.77 -8.69 -29.43
N SER A 106 -2.45 -7.55 -29.27
CA SER A 106 -3.60 -7.18 -30.09
C SER A 106 -3.17 -6.79 -31.51
N GLU A 107 -4.08 -6.95 -32.47
CA GLU A 107 -3.85 -6.53 -33.85
C GLU A 107 -3.75 -5.00 -33.93
N GLU A 108 -4.55 -4.28 -33.14
CA GLU A 108 -4.55 -2.83 -33.04
C GLU A 108 -3.21 -2.28 -32.55
N TYR A 109 -2.57 -2.94 -31.58
CA TYR A 109 -1.25 -2.57 -31.10
C TYR A 109 -0.19 -2.71 -32.21
N LYS A 110 -0.21 -3.83 -32.94
CA LYS A 110 0.75 -4.09 -34.05
C LYS A 110 0.55 -3.14 -35.23
N LEU A 111 -0.71 -2.84 -35.56
CA LEU A 111 -1.07 -1.87 -36.59
C LEU A 111 -0.58 -0.47 -36.20
N PHE A 112 -0.84 -0.06 -34.95
CA PHE A 112 -0.37 1.23 -34.44
C PHE A 112 1.16 1.32 -34.38
N GLU A 113 1.85 0.25 -33.96
CA GLU A 113 3.31 0.20 -33.95
C GLU A 113 3.90 0.34 -35.37
N SER A 114 3.29 -0.33 -36.35
CA SER A 114 3.68 -0.22 -37.76
C SER A 114 3.47 1.20 -38.30
N GLU A 115 2.33 1.82 -38.00
CA GLU A 115 2.06 3.22 -38.36
C GLU A 115 3.05 4.18 -37.68
N LEU A 116 3.31 4.00 -36.38
CA LEU A 116 4.26 4.81 -35.63
C LEU A 116 5.67 4.72 -36.24
N ASN A 117 6.08 3.52 -36.64
CA ASN A 117 7.35 3.29 -37.31
C ASN A 117 7.41 3.98 -38.68
N ILE A 118 6.35 3.91 -39.49
CA ILE A 118 6.30 4.60 -40.79
C ILE A 118 6.40 6.12 -40.63
N TRP A 119 5.66 6.71 -39.70
CA TRP A 119 5.57 8.16 -39.56
C TRP A 119 6.77 8.78 -38.83
N LYS A 120 7.32 8.05 -37.86
CA LYS A 120 8.30 8.55 -36.89
C LYS A 120 9.61 7.76 -36.84
N GLY A 121 9.64 6.54 -37.37
CA GLY A 121 10.82 5.67 -37.33
C GLY A 121 11.17 5.18 -35.92
N VAL A 122 10.21 5.14 -35.01
CA VAL A 122 10.41 4.62 -33.65
C VAL A 122 9.35 3.62 -33.28
N THR A 123 9.76 2.67 -32.45
CA THR A 123 8.88 1.70 -31.81
C THR A 123 8.20 2.28 -30.57
N ILE A 124 7.18 1.58 -30.06
CA ILE A 124 6.50 1.97 -28.82
C ILE A 124 7.45 1.83 -27.62
N GLU A 125 8.38 0.88 -27.66
CA GLU A 125 9.39 0.71 -26.61
C GLU A 125 10.42 1.83 -26.58
N GLU A 126 10.88 2.30 -27.73
CA GLU A 126 11.76 3.48 -27.80
C GLU A 126 11.04 4.75 -27.36
N LEU A 127 9.74 4.86 -27.65
CA LEU A 127 8.91 5.94 -27.14
C LEU A 127 8.79 5.88 -25.61
N ARG A 128 8.57 4.69 -25.06
CA ARG A 128 8.47 4.44 -23.61
C ARG A 128 9.80 4.73 -22.91
N SER A 129 10.92 4.29 -23.47
CA SER A 129 12.24 4.54 -22.88
C SER A 129 12.57 6.03 -22.85
N LYS A 130 12.26 6.76 -23.93
CA LYS A 130 12.40 8.22 -24.00
C LYS A 130 11.50 8.94 -23.00
N ALA A 131 10.23 8.54 -22.90
CA ALA A 131 9.29 9.09 -21.93
C ALA A 131 9.73 8.84 -20.47
N THR A 132 10.27 7.65 -20.21
CA THR A 132 10.81 7.26 -18.89
C THR A 132 12.03 8.10 -18.55
N SER A 133 12.95 8.31 -19.50
CA SER A 133 14.11 9.17 -19.31
C SER A 133 13.72 10.64 -19.06
N ASP A 134 12.69 11.15 -19.73
CA ASP A 134 12.18 12.51 -19.53
C ASP A 134 11.53 12.71 -18.15
N LYS A 135 10.92 11.66 -17.61
CA LYS A 135 10.25 11.70 -16.29
C LYS A 135 11.05 11.07 -15.16
N ILE A 136 12.33 10.76 -15.38
CA ILE A 136 13.16 9.99 -14.44
C ILE A 136 13.21 10.64 -13.05
N ASP A 137 13.29 11.97 -12.96
CA ASP A 137 13.37 12.66 -11.67
C ASP A 137 12.06 12.61 -10.89
N LYS A 138 10.91 12.70 -11.59
CA LYS A 138 9.59 12.52 -10.97
C LYS A 138 9.36 11.07 -10.55
N LEU A 139 9.81 10.11 -11.36
CA LEU A 139 9.77 8.69 -11.02
C LEU A 139 10.62 8.39 -9.78
N LYS A 140 11.81 9.00 -9.65
CA LYS A 140 12.64 8.89 -8.43
C LYS A 140 11.92 9.39 -7.18
N ILE A 141 11.21 10.51 -7.26
CA ILE A 141 10.44 11.03 -6.10
C ILE A 141 9.35 10.03 -5.70
N LEU A 142 8.63 9.45 -6.66
CA LEU A 142 7.65 8.39 -6.39
C LEU A 142 8.31 7.16 -5.76
N ASP A 143 9.45 6.74 -6.30
CA ASP A 143 10.24 5.60 -5.79
C ASP A 143 10.77 5.85 -4.36
N ASP A 144 11.12 7.09 -4.02
CA ASP A 144 11.53 7.48 -2.65
C ASP A 144 10.36 7.43 -1.67
N LEU A 145 9.16 7.87 -2.09
CA LEU A 145 7.96 7.81 -1.27
C LEU A 145 7.56 6.37 -0.95
N ILE A 146 7.62 5.48 -1.94
CA ILE A 146 7.33 4.06 -1.71
C ILE A 146 8.40 3.40 -0.85
N HIS A 147 9.68 3.79 -1.02
CA HIS A 147 10.76 3.30 -0.17
C HIS A 147 10.51 3.65 1.31
N ARG A 148 10.10 4.90 1.59
CA ARG A 148 9.72 5.32 2.94
C ARG A 148 8.54 4.52 3.48
N GLN A 149 7.53 4.23 2.65
CA GLN A 149 6.39 3.43 3.08
C GLN A 149 6.77 1.99 3.42
N VAL A 150 7.67 1.37 2.65
CA VAL A 150 8.21 0.04 2.96
C VAL A 150 9.01 0.05 4.27
N GLN A 151 9.78 1.10 4.53
CA GLN A 151 10.47 1.25 5.82
C GLN A 151 9.47 1.40 6.98
N ASN A 152 8.41 2.18 6.80
CA ASN A 152 7.35 2.33 7.81
C ASN A 152 6.72 0.97 8.14
N LEU A 153 6.36 0.16 7.13
CA LEU A 153 5.85 -1.20 7.34
C LEU A 153 6.84 -2.08 8.14
N ARG A 154 8.14 -2.00 7.82
CA ARG A 154 9.19 -2.73 8.54
C ARG A 154 9.33 -2.26 10.00
N HIS A 155 9.17 -0.97 10.26
CA HIS A 155 9.17 -0.44 11.64
C HIS A 155 7.95 -0.91 12.42
N LEU A 156 6.77 -0.93 11.80
CA LEU A 156 5.54 -1.43 12.41
C LEU A 156 5.63 -2.91 12.78
N GLN A 157 6.22 -3.74 11.90
CA GLN A 157 6.50 -5.15 12.20
C GLN A 157 7.38 -5.30 13.46
N LYS A 158 8.49 -4.54 13.54
CA LYS A 158 9.37 -4.56 14.72
C LYS A 158 8.65 -4.10 15.99
N SER A 159 7.79 -3.09 15.88
CA SER A 159 6.97 -2.62 17.02
C SER A 159 5.98 -3.70 17.48
N LEU A 160 5.36 -4.43 16.55
CA LEU A 160 4.46 -5.54 16.87
C LEU A 160 5.21 -6.68 17.58
N ASP A 161 6.36 -7.09 17.04
CA ASP A 161 7.21 -8.12 17.65
C ASP A 161 7.62 -7.76 19.09
N ALA A 162 7.94 -6.49 19.33
CA ALA A 162 8.29 -5.98 20.66
C ALA A 162 7.11 -6.02 21.63
N VAL A 163 5.89 -5.69 21.17
CA VAL A 163 4.66 -5.79 21.97
C VAL A 163 4.38 -7.24 22.36
N ASP A 164 4.48 -8.17 21.42
CA ASP A 164 4.24 -9.59 21.69
C ASP A 164 5.33 -10.21 22.57
N PHE A 165 6.57 -9.73 22.44
CA PHE A 165 7.64 -10.07 23.37
C PHE A 165 7.36 -9.56 24.78
N LYS A 166 6.89 -8.32 24.93
CA LYS A 166 6.50 -7.76 26.24
C LYS A 166 5.36 -8.54 26.88
N LYS A 167 4.32 -8.93 26.13
CA LYS A 167 3.24 -9.78 26.64
C LYS A 167 3.76 -11.11 27.19
N ARG A 168 4.72 -11.74 26.50
CA ARG A 168 5.36 -12.99 26.97
C ARG A 168 6.16 -12.80 28.25
N ILE A 169 6.89 -11.69 28.38
CA ILE A 169 7.63 -11.36 29.62
C ILE A 169 6.67 -11.15 30.79
N VAL A 170 5.60 -10.37 30.61
CA VAL A 170 4.61 -10.13 31.66
C VAL A 170 4.03 -11.45 32.16
N LYS A 171 3.58 -12.31 31.24
CA LYS A 171 3.07 -13.64 31.60
C LYS A 171 4.09 -14.50 32.36
N LYS A 172 5.38 -14.40 32.02
CA LYS A 172 6.45 -15.10 32.76
C LYS A 172 6.61 -14.52 34.18
N MET A 173 6.58 -13.20 34.33
CA MET A 173 6.68 -12.54 35.63
C MET A 173 5.49 -12.87 36.53
N ASP A 174 4.28 -12.92 35.98
CA ASP A 174 3.07 -13.32 36.72
C ASP A 174 3.21 -14.76 37.27
N LEU A 175 3.71 -15.69 36.45
CA LEU A 175 3.98 -17.07 36.88
C LEU A 175 5.09 -17.17 37.93
N GLU A 176 6.12 -16.33 37.83
CA GLU A 176 7.19 -16.26 38.85
C GLU A 176 6.66 -15.71 40.18
N LEU A 177 5.78 -14.69 40.14
CA LEU A 177 5.11 -14.16 41.32
C LEU A 177 4.22 -15.22 41.99
N GLU A 178 3.35 -15.89 41.22
CA GLU A 178 2.51 -16.99 41.74
C GLU A 178 3.35 -18.08 42.43
N ARG A 179 4.50 -18.42 41.85
CA ARG A 179 5.42 -19.40 42.44
C ARG A 179 6.01 -18.91 43.77
N ILE A 180 6.48 -17.66 43.82
CA ILE A 180 7.07 -17.07 45.03
C ILE A 180 6.01 -16.94 46.14
N GLU A 181 4.80 -16.53 45.80
CA GLU A 181 3.68 -16.43 46.76
C GLU A 181 3.31 -17.80 47.32
N ALA A 182 3.26 -18.84 46.48
CA ALA A 182 3.01 -20.21 46.92
C ALA A 182 4.13 -20.75 47.84
N GLU A 183 5.39 -20.41 47.56
CA GLU A 183 6.54 -20.81 48.37
C GLU A 183 6.55 -20.10 49.73
N ASN A 184 6.31 -18.78 49.76
CA ASN A 184 6.16 -18.02 51.00
C ASN A 184 4.98 -18.51 51.85
N SER A 185 3.86 -18.86 51.22
CA SER A 185 2.69 -19.41 51.93
C SER A 185 3.01 -20.74 52.60
N LYS A 186 3.78 -21.62 51.94
CA LYS A 186 4.23 -22.89 52.54
C LYS A 186 5.17 -22.65 53.72
N LEU A 187 6.13 -21.75 53.58
CA LEU A 187 7.08 -21.41 54.65
C LEU A 187 6.37 -20.82 55.88
N LEU A 188 5.35 -19.98 55.67
CA LEU A 188 4.53 -19.45 56.76
C LEU A 188 3.80 -20.57 57.52
N ILE A 189 3.16 -21.51 56.80
CA ILE A 189 2.48 -22.67 57.39
C ILE A 189 3.48 -23.56 58.16
N GLU A 190 4.70 -23.76 57.64
CA GLU A 190 5.74 -24.51 58.34
C GLU A 190 6.22 -23.79 59.61
N SER A 191 6.28 -22.46 59.61
CA SER A 191 6.66 -21.66 60.78
C SER A 191 5.59 -21.58 61.87
N GLU A 192 4.30 -21.67 61.51
CA GLU A 192 3.19 -21.68 62.47
C GLU A 192 2.98 -23.07 63.12
N ASN A 193 3.48 -24.13 62.50
CA ASN A 193 3.38 -25.51 62.98
C ASN A 193 4.65 -25.99 63.72
N ALA A 194 5.67 -25.15 63.86
CA ALA A 194 6.93 -25.42 64.58
C ALA A 194 6.94 -24.77 65.97
#